data_AF-A0AAW5CWU4-F1
#
_entry.id   AF-A0AAW5CWU4-F1
#
_cell.length_a   1.000
_cell.length_b   1.000
_cell.length_c   1.000
_cell.angle_alpha   90.00
_cell.angle_beta   90.00
_cell.angle_gamma   90.00
#
_symmetry.space_group_name_H-M   'P 1'
#
loop_
_entity.id
_entity.type
_entity.pdbx_description
1 polymer ?
#
loop_
_entity_poly.entity_id
_entity_poly.type
_entity_poly.pdbx_seq_one_letter_code
_entity_poly.pdbx_strand_id
1 'polypeptide(L)'
;MAWLPMYLVEEDLKSLSDFLRYEKDISLIKSVGEGHWQAFSDFEINEPGRYCLFHSEAGPLPLLAKNHDEADGEIANPFEGWQEERAGANPRQPYFGAGHPAIFWLNARLKVEGKVGMSSFEWIGNHYAKIGRPAPDAAKKWWGRLGRWVRKQSFKVPRSGALDGNGKEIWAFSSAMLEFESGVDRANNP
;
A
#
# COMPACT_ATOMS: atom_id res chain seq x y z
N MET A 1 1.44 11.65 -6.51
CA MET A 1 1.31 10.37 -5.78
C MET A 1 1.92 9.28 -6.66
N ALA A 2 2.81 8.47 -6.10
CA ALA A 2 3.36 7.32 -6.80
C ALA A 2 2.37 6.16 -6.70
N TRP A 3 2.15 5.46 -7.81
CA TRP A 3 1.18 4.40 -7.94
C TRP A 3 1.80 3.22 -8.67
N LEU A 4 1.60 2.01 -8.16
CA LEU A 4 2.06 0.77 -8.74
C LEU A 4 0.87 -0.19 -8.86
N PRO A 5 0.15 -0.15 -9.98
CA PRO A 5 -1.01 -1.01 -10.19
C PRO A 5 -0.60 -2.42 -10.57
N MET A 6 -1.38 -3.38 -10.11
CA MET A 6 -1.12 -4.79 -10.33
C MET A 6 -2.39 -5.63 -10.34
N TYR A 7 -2.35 -6.76 -11.03
CA TYR A 7 -3.31 -7.83 -10.90
C TYR A 7 -2.71 -8.93 -10.04
N LEU A 8 -3.49 -9.38 -9.05
CA LEU A 8 -3.10 -10.40 -8.09
C LEU A 8 -4.27 -11.37 -7.92
N VAL A 9 -3.97 -12.66 -7.78
CA VAL A 9 -4.88 -13.63 -7.16
C VAL A 9 -4.40 -14.04 -5.77
N GLU A 10 -5.13 -14.93 -5.10
CA GLU A 10 -4.84 -15.37 -3.72
C GLU A 10 -3.39 -15.88 -3.56
N GLU A 11 -2.89 -16.68 -4.50
CA GLU A 11 -1.52 -17.19 -4.48
C GLU A 11 -0.46 -16.07 -4.61
N ASP A 12 -0.73 -15.08 -5.47
CA ASP A 12 0.14 -13.92 -5.63
C ASP A 12 0.15 -13.05 -4.37
N LEU A 13 -1.02 -12.89 -3.72
CA LEU A 13 -1.14 -12.14 -2.47
C LEU A 13 -0.34 -12.80 -1.35
N LYS A 14 -0.34 -14.12 -1.26
CA LYS A 14 0.50 -14.86 -0.30
C LYS A 14 1.99 -14.58 -0.54
N SER A 15 2.44 -14.66 -1.79
CA SER A 15 3.84 -14.36 -2.14
C SER A 15 4.23 -12.91 -1.85
N LEU A 16 3.29 -11.98 -2.05
CA LEU A 16 3.46 -10.57 -1.69
C LEU A 16 3.50 -10.36 -0.17
N SER A 17 2.61 -11.02 0.57
CA SER A 17 2.58 -10.99 2.02
C SER A 17 3.89 -11.50 2.61
N ASP A 18 4.41 -12.62 2.10
CA ASP A 18 5.71 -13.16 2.51
C ASP A 18 6.84 -12.15 2.26
N PHE A 19 6.90 -11.55 1.07
CA PHE A 19 7.89 -10.51 0.78
C PHE A 19 7.81 -9.34 1.78
N LEU A 20 6.61 -8.83 2.05
CA LEU A 20 6.40 -7.71 2.97
C LEU A 20 6.79 -8.07 4.41
N ARG A 21 6.45 -9.30 4.86
CA ARG A 21 6.78 -9.81 6.19
C ARG A 21 8.29 -9.90 6.44
N TYR A 22 9.08 -10.20 5.40
CA TYR A 22 10.54 -10.29 5.51
C TYR A 22 11.26 -8.94 5.38
N GLU A 23 10.56 -7.84 5.03
CA GLU A 23 11.15 -6.51 5.03
C GLU A 23 11.25 -5.97 6.47
N LYS A 24 12.48 -5.91 6.99
CA LYS A 24 12.78 -5.52 8.39
C LYS A 24 12.19 -4.17 8.82
N ASP A 25 12.13 -3.23 7.88
CA ASP A 25 11.73 -1.86 8.16
C ASP A 25 10.24 -1.62 7.86
N ILE A 26 9.49 -2.65 7.48
CA ILE A 26 8.07 -2.56 7.15
C ILE A 26 7.23 -3.20 8.24
N SER A 27 6.14 -2.53 8.58
CA SER A 27 5.17 -3.01 9.55
C SER A 27 3.77 -2.71 9.06
N LEU A 28 2.81 -3.52 9.49
CA LEU A 28 1.40 -3.34 9.18
C LEU A 28 0.71 -2.62 10.34
N ILE A 29 0.10 -1.47 10.07
CA ILE A 29 -0.74 -0.77 11.04
C ILE A 29 -2.14 -1.41 11.00
N LYS A 30 -2.64 -1.81 12.17
CA LYS A 30 -3.98 -2.38 12.35
C LYS A 30 -4.73 -1.66 13.46
N SER A 31 -6.06 -1.68 13.40
CA SER A 31 -6.89 -1.24 14.50
C SER A 31 -6.81 -2.27 15.63
N VAL A 32 -6.63 -1.77 16.86
CA VAL A 32 -6.72 -2.54 18.11
C VAL A 32 -7.90 -2.10 18.98
N GLY A 33 -8.74 -1.22 18.43
CA GLY A 33 -9.89 -0.60 19.07
C GLY A 33 -10.39 0.58 18.24
N GLU A 34 -11.55 1.14 18.60
CA GLU A 34 -12.08 2.32 17.92
C GLU A 34 -11.11 3.50 18.04
N GLY A 35 -10.62 4.00 16.90
CA GLY A 35 -9.60 5.05 16.83
C GLY A 35 -8.24 4.67 17.42
N HIS A 36 -8.04 3.42 17.85
CA HIS A 36 -6.78 2.92 18.38
C HIS A 36 -6.06 2.10 17.32
N TRP A 37 -4.79 2.43 17.11
CA TRP A 37 -3.97 1.81 16.06
C TRP A 37 -2.64 1.37 16.64
N GLN A 38 -2.07 0.32 16.05
CA GLN A 38 -0.76 -0.20 16.43
C GLN A 38 -0.05 -0.78 15.20
N ALA A 39 1.27 -0.58 15.13
CA ALA A 39 2.13 -1.18 14.13
C ALA A 39 2.59 -2.58 14.56
N PHE A 40 2.57 -3.54 13.64
CA PHE A 40 2.99 -4.92 13.86
C PHE A 40 4.07 -5.30 12.84
N SER A 41 5.25 -5.73 13.32
CA SER A 41 6.33 -6.23 12.45
C SER A 41 6.09 -7.66 11.98
N ASP A 42 5.46 -8.50 12.80
CA ASP A 42 5.00 -9.82 12.38
C ASP A 42 3.53 -9.73 11.95
N PHE A 43 3.30 -9.94 10.66
CA PHE A 43 1.98 -9.85 10.07
C PHE A 43 1.86 -10.73 8.83
N GLU A 44 0.61 -11.01 8.47
CA GLU A 44 0.23 -11.69 7.24
C GLU A 44 -0.95 -10.95 6.61
N ILE A 45 -1.00 -10.97 5.29
CA ILE A 45 -2.06 -10.40 4.45
C ILE A 45 -2.56 -11.53 3.55
N ASN A 46 -3.69 -12.14 3.94
CA ASN A 46 -4.25 -13.31 3.25
C ASN A 46 -5.61 -13.01 2.60
N GLU A 47 -6.14 -11.80 2.77
CA GLU A 47 -7.48 -11.42 2.32
C GLU A 47 -7.44 -10.15 1.45
N PRO A 48 -8.46 -9.89 0.61
CA PRO A 48 -8.65 -8.60 0.00
C PRO A 48 -8.87 -7.49 1.04
N GLY A 49 -8.35 -6.29 0.79
CA GLY A 49 -8.48 -5.18 1.73
C GLY A 49 -7.62 -3.98 1.39
N ARG A 50 -7.73 -2.93 2.21
CA ARG A 50 -6.85 -1.74 2.15
C ARG A 50 -6.00 -1.71 3.41
N TYR A 51 -4.70 -1.94 3.22
CA TYR A 51 -3.72 -2.13 4.29
C TYR A 51 -2.80 -0.92 4.38
N CYS A 52 -2.56 -0.46 5.61
CA CYS A 52 -1.67 0.66 5.91
C CYS A 52 -0.30 0.12 6.33
N LEU A 53 0.70 0.29 5.48
CA LEU A 53 2.07 -0.11 5.73
C LEU A 53 2.88 1.09 6.23
N PHE A 54 3.66 0.87 7.28
CA PHE A 54 4.55 1.83 7.89
C PHE A 54 6.01 1.44 7.63
N HIS A 55 6.83 2.42 7.25
CA HIS A 55 8.27 2.25 7.18
C HIS A 55 8.95 2.87 8.41
N SER A 56 9.52 2.06 9.31
CA SER A 56 10.07 2.50 10.60
C SER A 56 11.22 3.51 10.44
N GLU A 57 12.11 3.28 9.48
CA GLU A 57 13.24 4.18 9.20
C GLU A 57 12.87 5.45 8.41
N ALA A 58 11.58 5.68 8.12
CA ALA A 58 11.12 6.87 7.40
C ALA A 58 10.67 8.01 8.34
N GLY A 59 11.00 7.92 9.62
CA GLY A 59 10.74 8.96 10.62
C GLY A 59 9.41 8.80 11.35
N PRO A 60 9.13 9.71 12.31
CA PRO A 60 7.95 9.61 13.16
C PRO A 60 6.66 9.78 12.35
N LEU A 61 5.58 9.17 12.85
CA LEU A 61 4.25 9.39 12.29
C LEU A 61 3.60 10.60 12.96
N PRO A 62 2.85 11.44 12.21
CA PRO A 62 2.18 12.59 12.80
C PRO A 62 0.98 12.12 13.64
N LEU A 63 0.78 12.74 14.80
CA LEU A 63 -0.46 12.68 15.56
C LEU A 63 -1.25 13.94 15.28
N LEU A 64 -2.25 13.84 14.41
CA LEU A 64 -3.02 15.01 13.99
C LEU A 64 -3.89 15.52 15.13
N ALA A 65 -3.76 16.81 15.44
CA ALA A 65 -4.55 17.43 16.51
C ALA A 65 -6.05 17.37 16.19
N LYS A 66 -6.87 17.30 17.25
CA LYS A 66 -8.33 17.26 17.12
C LYS A 66 -8.85 18.44 16.31
N ASN A 67 -8.37 19.64 16.61
CA ASN A 67 -8.75 20.87 15.92
C ASN A 67 -7.66 21.34 14.94
N HIS A 68 -8.03 22.12 13.93
CA HIS A 68 -7.09 22.59 12.89
C HIS A 68 -6.20 23.77 13.32
N ASP A 69 -6.57 24.45 14.40
CA ASP A 69 -5.84 25.56 15.01
C ASP A 69 -4.82 25.11 16.07
N GLU A 70 -4.88 23.84 16.48
CA GLU A 70 -3.91 23.19 17.35
C GLU A 70 -2.73 22.63 16.54
N ALA A 71 -1.55 22.59 17.16
CA ALA A 71 -0.37 22.01 16.53
C ALA A 71 -0.45 20.49 16.54
N ASP A 72 -0.19 19.85 15.39
CA ASP A 72 -0.04 18.40 15.32
C ASP A 72 1.14 17.93 16.20
N GLY A 73 0.97 16.77 16.83
CA GLY A 73 2.00 16.07 17.58
C GLY A 73 2.71 14.99 16.77
N GLU A 74 3.44 14.14 17.48
CA GLU A 74 4.10 12.96 16.92
C GLU A 74 3.70 11.71 17.69
N ILE A 75 3.52 10.61 16.98
CA ILE A 75 3.33 9.28 17.56
C ILE A 75 4.71 8.78 17.99
N ALA A 76 4.96 8.81 19.30
CA ALA A 76 6.28 8.51 19.88
C ALA A 76 6.76 7.08 19.54
N ASN A 77 5.88 6.09 19.67
CA ASN A 77 6.18 4.71 19.34
C ASN A 77 4.96 4.02 18.70
N PRO A 78 4.90 3.89 17.36
CA PRO A 78 3.78 3.24 16.68
C PRO A 78 3.56 1.77 17.10
N PHE A 79 4.57 1.10 17.66
CA PHE A 79 4.50 -0.30 18.09
C PHE A 79 3.84 -0.48 19.47
N GLU A 80 3.82 0.55 20.31
CA GLU A 80 3.06 0.56 21.57
C GLU A 80 1.58 0.91 21.35
N GLY A 81 1.28 1.43 20.16
CA GLY A 81 -0.04 1.88 19.76
C GLY A 81 -0.33 3.32 20.18
N TRP A 82 -1.37 3.89 19.59
CA TRP A 82 -1.82 5.25 19.88
C TRP A 82 -3.32 5.40 19.66
N GLN A 83 -3.90 6.42 20.28
CA GLN A 83 -5.26 6.89 20.04
C GLN A 83 -5.21 8.05 19.04
N GLU A 84 -6.03 8.01 18.00
CA GLU A 84 -6.25 9.15 17.12
C GLU A 84 -7.04 10.25 17.83
N GLU A 85 -6.62 11.50 17.63
CA GLU A 85 -7.39 12.67 18.09
C GLU A 85 -8.35 13.19 17.01
N ARG A 86 -8.04 12.90 15.75
CA ARG A 86 -8.83 13.30 14.58
C ARG A 86 -8.97 12.13 13.61
N ALA A 87 -10.20 11.68 13.40
CA ALA A 87 -10.52 10.64 12.43
C ALA A 87 -10.61 11.21 11.00
N GLY A 88 -10.25 10.38 10.02
CA GLY A 88 -10.48 10.66 8.61
C GLY A 88 -11.90 10.31 8.17
N ALA A 89 -12.17 10.46 6.86
CA ALA A 89 -13.47 10.10 6.28
C ALA A 89 -13.82 8.60 6.40
N ASN A 90 -12.81 7.73 6.50
CA ASN A 90 -12.98 6.32 6.74
C ASN A 90 -12.47 5.95 8.14
N PRO A 91 -13.35 5.68 9.12
CA PRO A 91 -12.93 5.36 10.49
C PRO A 91 -12.27 3.97 10.60
N ARG A 92 -12.29 3.16 9.54
CA ARG A 92 -11.59 1.86 9.49
C ARG A 92 -10.14 1.97 9.02
N GLN A 93 -9.61 3.18 8.87
CA GLN A 93 -8.24 3.43 8.44
C GLN A 93 -7.59 4.50 9.31
N PRO A 94 -6.30 4.35 9.64
CA PRO A 94 -5.58 5.39 10.33
C PRO A 94 -5.46 6.64 9.45
N TYR A 95 -5.55 7.81 10.06
CA TYR A 95 -5.58 9.10 9.41
C TYR A 95 -4.32 9.91 9.69
N PHE A 96 -3.56 10.15 8.62
CA PHE A 96 -2.32 10.94 8.63
C PHE A 96 -2.44 12.17 7.72
N GLY A 97 -3.65 12.73 7.61
CA GLY A 97 -3.88 13.97 6.85
C GLY A 97 -3.89 13.74 5.35
N ALA A 98 -3.22 14.62 4.60
CA ALA A 98 -3.08 14.50 3.15
C ALA A 98 -2.11 13.38 2.69
N GLY A 99 -1.52 12.65 3.64
CA GLY A 99 -0.58 11.57 3.42
C GLY A 99 0.78 11.84 4.06
N HIS A 100 1.47 10.76 4.43
CA HIS A 100 2.78 10.85 5.08
C HIS A 100 3.84 10.02 4.33
N PRO A 101 5.07 10.51 4.11
CA PRO A 101 6.10 9.78 3.37
C PRO A 101 6.51 8.43 3.96
N ALA A 102 6.26 8.21 5.26
CA ALA A 102 6.49 6.92 5.92
C ALA A 102 5.33 5.91 5.74
N ILE A 103 4.22 6.32 5.12
CA ILE A 103 3.01 5.52 4.96
C ILE A 103 2.83 5.10 3.50
N PHE A 104 2.57 3.82 3.30
CA PHE A 104 2.27 3.19 2.02
C PHE A 104 0.96 2.45 2.13
N TRP A 105 0.15 2.48 1.08
CA TRP A 105 -1.12 1.75 1.06
C TRP A 105 -1.03 0.60 0.08
N LEU A 106 -1.43 -0.59 0.53
CA LEU A 106 -1.72 -1.73 -0.34
C LEU A 106 -3.24 -1.86 -0.45
N ASN A 107 -3.78 -1.68 -1.65
CA ASN A 107 -5.15 -2.03 -1.99
C ASN A 107 -5.13 -3.42 -2.65
N ALA A 108 -5.43 -4.47 -1.89
CA ALA A 108 -5.58 -5.83 -2.40
C ALA A 108 -7.03 -6.05 -2.85
N ARG A 109 -7.23 -6.20 -4.16
CA ARG A 109 -8.51 -6.54 -4.79
C ARG A 109 -8.26 -7.74 -5.69
N LEU A 110 -8.67 -8.93 -5.23
CA LEU A 110 -8.38 -10.18 -5.93
C LEU A 110 -9.43 -10.49 -7.00
N LYS A 111 -10.71 -10.20 -6.71
CA LYS A 111 -11.83 -10.45 -7.62
C LYS A 111 -12.87 -9.33 -7.58
N VAL A 112 -13.33 -8.89 -8.74
CA VAL A 112 -14.38 -7.87 -8.90
C VAL A 112 -15.30 -8.31 -10.03
N GLU A 113 -16.58 -8.55 -9.74
CA GLU A 113 -17.59 -8.93 -10.73
C GLU A 113 -17.16 -10.11 -11.63
N GLY A 114 -16.51 -11.12 -11.04
CA GLY A 114 -16.02 -12.30 -11.77
C GLY A 114 -14.67 -12.13 -12.46
N LYS A 115 -14.11 -10.92 -12.48
CA LYS A 115 -12.81 -10.58 -13.09
C LYS A 115 -11.71 -10.56 -12.05
N VAL A 116 -10.44 -10.72 -12.47
CA VAL A 116 -9.30 -10.45 -11.58
C VAL A 116 -9.27 -8.96 -11.26
N GLY A 117 -9.31 -8.63 -9.96
CA GLY A 117 -9.37 -7.26 -9.47
C GLY A 117 -8.05 -6.51 -9.66
N MET A 118 -8.13 -5.19 -9.87
CA MET A 118 -6.94 -4.35 -9.94
C MET A 118 -6.54 -3.91 -8.53
N SER A 119 -5.44 -4.48 -8.06
CA SER A 119 -4.76 -4.10 -6.83
C SER A 119 -3.76 -2.96 -7.07
N SER A 120 -3.30 -2.32 -6.00
CA SER A 120 -2.29 -1.27 -6.12
C SER A 120 -1.46 -1.04 -4.86
N PHE A 121 -0.22 -0.62 -5.05
CA PHE A 121 0.50 0.15 -4.04
C PHE A 121 0.38 1.64 -4.33
N GLU A 122 0.16 2.43 -3.28
CA GLU A 122 0.08 3.88 -3.32
C GLU A 122 1.03 4.51 -2.31
N TRP A 123 1.68 5.59 -2.72
CA TRP A 123 2.60 6.34 -1.86
C TRP A 123 2.54 7.83 -2.18
N ILE A 124 2.53 8.68 -1.16
CA ILE A 124 2.53 10.13 -1.37
C ILE A 124 3.81 10.58 -2.12
N GLY A 125 4.92 9.85 -1.92
CA GLY A 125 6.18 10.09 -2.61
C GLY A 125 6.85 11.39 -2.16
N ASN A 126 7.69 11.95 -3.03
CA ASN A 126 8.42 13.19 -2.78
C ASN A 126 7.54 14.45 -2.97
N HIS A 127 6.24 14.36 -2.72
CA HIS A 127 5.26 15.39 -3.04
C HIS A 127 5.58 16.74 -2.39
N TYR A 128 6.03 16.72 -1.13
CA TYR A 128 6.31 17.91 -0.33
C TYR A 128 7.75 18.45 -0.48
N ALA A 129 8.56 17.94 -1.42
CA ALA A 129 9.92 18.43 -1.63
C ALA A 129 9.98 19.92 -1.99
N LYS A 130 8.99 20.41 -2.77
CA LYS A 130 8.92 21.82 -3.18
C LYS A 130 8.71 22.80 -2.03
N ILE A 131 8.20 22.30 -0.89
CA ILE A 131 8.00 23.10 0.34
C ILE A 131 9.04 22.76 1.42
N GLY A 132 10.19 22.21 1.02
CA GLY A 132 11.31 21.92 1.92
C GLY A 132 11.13 20.67 2.79
N ARG A 133 10.12 19.84 2.52
CA ARG A 133 9.86 18.58 3.25
C ARG A 133 9.96 17.37 2.32
N PRO A 134 11.15 17.06 1.77
CA PRO A 134 11.30 15.90 0.89
C PRO A 134 11.01 14.59 1.64
N ALA A 135 10.62 13.56 0.89
CA ALA A 135 10.50 12.22 1.43
C ALA A 135 11.87 11.74 1.94
N PRO A 136 11.92 10.94 3.03
CA PRO A 136 13.13 10.30 3.51
C PRO A 136 13.76 9.36 2.47
N ASP A 137 15.09 9.23 2.51
CA ASP A 137 15.82 8.33 1.62
C ASP A 137 15.47 6.86 1.84
N ALA A 138 15.19 6.46 3.08
CA ALA A 138 14.75 5.10 3.41
C ALA A 138 13.48 4.72 2.65
N ALA A 139 12.44 5.56 2.75
CA ALA A 139 11.16 5.40 2.03
C ALA A 139 11.36 5.33 0.50
N LYS A 140 12.17 6.24 -0.07
CA LYS A 140 12.51 6.22 -1.50
C LYS A 140 13.18 4.91 -1.93
N LYS A 141 14.17 4.45 -1.16
CA LYS A 141 14.93 3.22 -1.43
C LYS A 141 14.01 2.00 -1.36
N TRP A 142 13.16 1.92 -0.35
CA TRP A 142 12.19 0.84 -0.21
C TRP A 142 11.18 0.82 -1.36
N TRP A 143 10.58 1.96 -1.71
CA TRP A 143 9.69 2.06 -2.87
C TRP A 143 10.35 1.57 -4.17
N GLY A 144 11.63 1.93 -4.35
CA GLY A 144 12.44 1.42 -5.46
C GLY A 144 12.68 -0.09 -5.42
N ARG A 145 12.92 -0.67 -4.23
CA ARG A 145 13.06 -2.13 -4.04
C ARG A 145 11.75 -2.86 -4.34
N LEU A 146 10.64 -2.40 -3.76
CA LEU A 146 9.30 -2.92 -4.01
C LEU A 146 9.00 -2.94 -5.52
N GLY A 147 9.23 -1.83 -6.20
CA GLY A 147 9.04 -1.77 -7.66
C GLY A 147 9.93 -2.73 -8.43
N ARG A 148 11.17 -2.99 -8.01
CA ARG A 148 12.03 -4.00 -8.65
C ARG A 148 11.54 -5.42 -8.37
N TRP A 149 11.10 -5.69 -7.15
CA TRP A 149 10.56 -6.98 -6.76
C TRP A 149 9.29 -7.30 -7.55
N VAL A 150 8.33 -6.36 -7.62
CA VAL A 150 7.11 -6.52 -8.43
C VAL A 150 7.47 -6.87 -9.88
N ARG A 151 8.36 -6.11 -10.52
CA ARG A 151 8.80 -6.38 -11.90
C ARG A 151 9.42 -7.76 -12.10
N LYS A 152 10.03 -8.34 -11.07
CA LYS A 152 10.62 -9.68 -11.12
C LYS A 152 9.55 -10.77 -11.04
N GLN A 153 8.46 -10.52 -10.32
CA GLN A 153 7.38 -11.49 -10.09
C GLN A 153 6.23 -11.41 -11.11
N SER A 154 6.28 -10.44 -12.03
CA SER A 154 5.12 -10.07 -12.85
C SER A 154 5.50 -9.70 -14.28
N PHE A 155 4.48 -9.68 -15.13
CA PHE A 155 4.54 -9.27 -16.52
C PHE A 155 3.74 -7.98 -16.71
N LYS A 156 4.23 -7.09 -17.56
CA LYS A 156 3.51 -5.85 -17.85
C LYS A 156 2.45 -6.09 -18.91
N VAL A 157 1.19 -5.82 -18.59
CA VAL A 157 0.02 -6.03 -19.46
C VAL A 157 -0.74 -4.72 -19.70
N PRO A 158 -1.49 -4.61 -20.82
CA PRO A 158 -2.41 -3.49 -20.97
C PRO A 158 -3.59 -3.67 -20.03
N ARG A 159 -4.18 -2.54 -19.65
CA ARG A 159 -5.37 -2.49 -18.79
C ARG A 159 -6.57 -3.19 -19.42
N SER A 160 -6.75 -3.04 -20.73
CA SER A 160 -7.84 -3.60 -21.52
C SER A 160 -7.32 -4.13 -22.87
N GLY A 161 -8.10 -4.98 -23.53
CA GLY A 161 -7.75 -5.55 -24.84
C GLY A 161 -6.81 -6.76 -24.73
N ALA A 162 -6.18 -7.15 -25.84
CA ALA A 162 -5.31 -8.33 -25.90
C ALA A 162 -4.08 -8.21 -24.98
N LEU A 163 -3.61 -9.31 -24.39
CA LEU A 163 -2.48 -9.32 -23.44
C LEU A 163 -1.16 -8.86 -24.06
N ASP A 164 -0.96 -9.13 -25.35
CA ASP A 164 0.20 -8.73 -26.15
C ASP A 164 0.06 -7.35 -26.80
N GLY A 165 -1.09 -6.69 -26.61
CA GLY A 165 -1.39 -5.39 -27.18
C GLY A 165 -0.50 -4.24 -26.68
N ASN A 166 -0.68 -3.08 -27.32
CA ASN A 166 -0.03 -1.83 -26.94
C ASN A 166 -0.57 -1.28 -25.60
N GLY A 167 0.18 -0.37 -24.96
CA GLY A 167 -0.28 0.31 -23.74
C GLY A 167 -0.08 -0.49 -22.45
N LYS A 168 0.98 -1.32 -22.39
CA LYS A 168 1.34 -2.10 -21.20
C LYS A 168 1.67 -1.17 -20.01
N GLU A 169 0.82 -1.17 -19.01
CA GLU A 169 0.91 -0.27 -17.85
C GLU A 169 0.72 -0.96 -16.50
N ILE A 170 -0.02 -2.08 -16.43
CA ILE A 170 -0.35 -2.80 -15.18
C ILE A 170 0.58 -4.01 -15.03
N TRP A 171 0.98 -4.34 -13.80
CA TRP A 171 1.79 -5.52 -13.51
C TRP A 171 0.89 -6.71 -13.17
N ALA A 172 0.84 -7.73 -14.02
CA ALA A 172 0.13 -8.96 -13.73
C ALA A 172 1.09 -9.99 -13.15
N PHE A 173 0.84 -10.43 -11.92
CA PHE A 173 1.65 -11.46 -11.29
C PHE A 173 1.48 -12.81 -11.99
N SER A 174 2.41 -13.72 -11.73
CA SER A 174 2.50 -14.98 -12.47
C SER A 174 1.21 -15.82 -12.36
N SER A 175 0.58 -15.93 -11.19
CA SER A 175 -0.67 -16.69 -11.07
C SER A 175 -1.86 -15.93 -11.70
N ALA A 176 -1.93 -14.61 -11.54
CA ALA A 176 -2.91 -13.79 -12.27
C ALA A 176 -2.76 -13.86 -13.80
N MET A 177 -1.55 -14.03 -14.33
CA MET A 177 -1.33 -14.24 -15.77
C MET A 177 -1.93 -15.56 -16.25
N LEU A 178 -1.80 -16.63 -15.47
CA LEU A 178 -2.40 -17.93 -15.79
C LEU A 178 -3.93 -17.83 -15.87
N GLU A 179 -4.56 -17.06 -14.98
CA GLU A 179 -5.99 -16.78 -15.04
C GLU A 179 -6.39 -16.10 -16.36
N PHE A 180 -5.60 -15.11 -16.82
CA PHE A 180 -5.86 -14.46 -18.10
C PHE A 180 -5.71 -15.39 -19.30
N GLU A 181 -4.69 -16.25 -19.27
CA GLU A 181 -4.46 -17.26 -20.31
C GLU A 181 -5.59 -18.32 -20.34
N SER A 182 -6.22 -18.57 -19.19
CA SER A 182 -7.39 -19.44 -19.07
C SER A 182 -8.71 -18.78 -19.49
N GLY A 183 -8.69 -17.48 -19.82
CA GLY A 183 -9.83 -16.72 -20.33
C GLY A 183 -10.58 -15.89 -19.28
N VAL A 184 -10.04 -15.72 -18.07
CA VAL A 184 -10.63 -14.83 -17.06
C VAL A 184 -10.34 -13.37 -17.41
N ASP A 185 -11.39 -12.55 -17.36
CA ASP A 185 -11.31 -11.12 -17.65
C ASP A 185 -10.56 -10.33 -16.56
N ARG A 186 -10.06 -9.15 -16.96
CA ARG A 186 -9.39 -8.16 -16.11
C ARG A 186 -10.34 -7.03 -15.71
N ALA A 187 -10.30 -6.61 -14.46
CA ALA A 187 -10.99 -5.39 -14.04
C ALA A 187 -10.24 -4.15 -14.56
N ASN A 188 -10.92 -3.26 -15.29
CA ASN A 188 -10.28 -2.07 -15.88
C ASN A 188 -9.93 -0.99 -14.85
N ASN A 189 -10.56 -1.02 -13.68
CA ASN A 189 -10.36 -0.06 -12.61
C ASN A 189 -10.18 -0.80 -11.28
N PRO A 190 -9.49 -0.16 -10.31
CA PRO A 190 -9.47 -0.65 -8.93
C PRO A 190 -10.88 -0.87 -8.43
#